data_AF-A0A556RP06-F1
#
_entry.id   AF-A0A556RP06-F1
#
_cell.length_a   1.000
_cell.length_b   1.000
_cell.length_c   1.000
_cell.angle_alpha   90.00
_cell.angle_beta   90.00
_cell.angle_gamma   90.00
#
_symmetry.space_group_name_H-M   'P 1'
#
loop_
_entity.id
_entity.type
_entity.pdbx_description
1 polymer ?
#
loop_
_entity_poly.entity_id
_entity_poly.type
_entity_poly.pdbx_seq_one_letter_code
_entity_poly.pdbx_strand_id
1 'polypeptide(L)'
;MDDVGICFAKPELKPKESGVKAQSQWDSDNGFLPQSRNDPSKNFPSTGFYGAQFQLILTNEQIAKDYEWSIKQGGELVQVNKDDKTQTVTVSFDMPDAKDPAKAWQYIMGSGDGYTVIVEGKNPKRNTSIQYSFTLVKWFTGWDENKIGEPGASITTGPKVNERCNALAGGGKYRISYTNEVVNSSLQATKAKYTREIGTLFSEWGDPSQKAYPNSWAANDKQDVRYKRIWLYDPDKQKFCDLHTYQAVYHCVAENGLKNGLCTAIR
;
A
#
# COMPACT_ATOMS: atom_id res chain seq x y z
N MET A 1 7.05 16.53 -26.61
CA MET A 1 5.77 16.22 -25.92
C MET A 1 5.18 17.55 -25.54
N ASP A 2 4.10 17.97 -26.21
CA ASP A 2 3.55 19.32 -26.04
C ASP A 2 2.52 19.42 -24.91
N ASP A 3 2.23 18.30 -24.25
CA ASP A 3 1.28 18.20 -23.14
C ASP A 3 1.81 17.29 -22.03
N VAL A 4 1.14 17.29 -20.88
CA VAL A 4 1.56 16.55 -19.68
C VAL A 4 1.25 15.06 -19.84
N GLY A 5 2.17 14.20 -19.41
CA GLY A 5 1.94 12.78 -19.22
C GLY A 5 2.36 12.35 -17.82
N ILE A 6 1.92 11.16 -17.41
CA ILE A 6 2.32 10.56 -16.13
C ILE A 6 3.54 9.69 -16.38
N CYS A 7 4.66 10.01 -15.72
CA CYS A 7 5.92 9.29 -15.82
C CYS A 7 6.00 8.17 -14.79
N PHE A 8 5.62 8.46 -13.54
CA PHE A 8 5.79 7.55 -12.42
C PHE A 8 4.66 7.71 -11.39
N ALA A 9 4.40 6.63 -10.66
CA ALA A 9 3.66 6.61 -9.41
C ALA A 9 4.64 6.30 -8.27
N LYS A 10 4.84 7.27 -7.38
CA LYS A 10 5.89 7.28 -6.36
C LYS A 10 5.35 7.00 -4.96
N PRO A 11 5.45 5.75 -4.45
CA PRO A 11 5.24 5.44 -3.05
C PRO A 11 6.51 5.75 -2.23
N GLU A 12 6.61 5.21 -1.01
CA GLU A 12 7.84 5.25 -0.23
C GLU A 12 8.95 4.44 -0.92
N LEU A 13 10.08 5.09 -1.17
CA LEU A 13 11.21 4.48 -1.87
C LEU A 13 12.03 3.58 -0.94
N LYS A 14 11.99 3.84 0.38
CA LYS A 14 12.67 3.01 1.37
C LYS A 14 12.00 1.64 1.53
N PRO A 15 12.77 0.60 1.86
CA PRO A 15 14.23 0.59 2.02
C PRO A 15 14.94 0.60 0.66
N LYS A 16 16.13 1.21 0.55
CA LYS A 16 16.88 1.29 -0.73
C LYS A 16 17.26 -0.10 -1.25
N GLU A 17 17.37 -1.05 -0.34
CA GLU A 17 17.79 -2.42 -0.55
C GLU A 17 16.83 -3.26 -1.41
N SER A 18 15.57 -2.82 -1.59
CA SER A 18 14.58 -3.53 -2.40
C SER A 18 14.58 -3.14 -3.89
N GLY A 19 15.28 -2.06 -4.28
CA GLY A 19 15.27 -1.54 -5.66
C GLY A 19 16.11 -2.32 -6.68
N VAL A 20 16.85 -3.36 -6.28
CA VAL A 20 17.99 -3.90 -7.07
C VAL A 20 17.58 -4.81 -8.25
N LYS A 21 16.33 -5.30 -8.33
CA LYS A 21 15.91 -6.30 -9.34
C LYS A 21 14.60 -6.00 -10.11
N ALA A 22 14.07 -4.79 -9.99
CA ALA A 22 12.75 -4.45 -10.52
C ALA A 22 12.77 -3.79 -11.93
N GLN A 23 13.76 -4.13 -12.75
CA GLN A 23 14.30 -3.29 -13.83
C GLN A 23 13.32 -2.82 -14.93
N SER A 24 12.08 -3.31 -14.99
CA SER A 24 11.07 -2.87 -15.96
C SER A 24 9.83 -2.18 -15.36
N GLN A 25 9.57 -2.34 -14.07
CA GLN A 25 8.40 -1.76 -13.41
C GLN A 25 8.76 -0.58 -12.50
N TRP A 26 10.03 -0.45 -12.11
CA TRP A 26 10.47 0.43 -11.05
C TRP A 26 11.70 1.24 -11.44
N ASP A 27 11.66 2.52 -11.09
CA ASP A 27 12.77 3.45 -11.07
C ASP A 27 13.16 3.75 -9.62
N SER A 28 14.46 3.69 -9.30
CA SER A 28 14.94 3.81 -7.91
C SER A 28 14.68 5.17 -7.27
N ASP A 29 14.53 6.22 -8.08
CA ASP A 29 14.40 7.60 -7.62
C ASP A 29 12.94 8.10 -7.71
N ASN A 30 12.15 7.47 -8.59
CA ASN A 30 10.82 7.95 -8.95
C ASN A 30 9.69 6.95 -8.71
N GLY A 31 9.97 5.67 -8.49
CA GLY A 31 8.96 4.65 -8.18
C GLY A 31 8.45 3.90 -9.40
N PHE A 32 7.17 3.53 -9.41
CA PHE A 32 6.62 2.64 -10.44
C PHE A 32 6.36 3.36 -11.76
N LEU A 33 6.80 2.75 -12.87
CA LEU A 33 6.39 3.18 -14.21
C LEU A 33 4.95 2.71 -14.50
N PRO A 34 4.12 3.52 -15.18
CA PRO A 34 2.86 3.04 -15.75
C PRO A 34 3.13 1.88 -16.71
N GLN A 35 2.47 0.74 -16.50
CA GLN A 35 2.66 -0.48 -17.27
C GLN A 35 1.65 -0.61 -18.43
N SER A 36 0.48 0.00 -18.28
CA SER A 36 -0.56 0.01 -19.31
C SER A 36 -1.42 1.26 -19.22
N ARG A 37 -1.86 1.79 -20.37
CA ARG A 37 -2.85 2.87 -20.42
C ARG A 37 -4.30 2.37 -20.49
N ASN A 38 -4.48 1.11 -20.90
CA ASN A 38 -5.78 0.53 -21.23
C ASN A 38 -6.20 -0.59 -20.26
N ASP A 39 -5.27 -1.05 -19.41
CA ASP A 39 -5.48 -2.17 -18.50
C ASP A 39 -5.05 -1.74 -17.08
N PRO A 40 -6.01 -1.27 -16.26
CA PRO A 40 -5.73 -0.82 -14.90
C PRO A 40 -5.10 -1.90 -14.01
N SER A 41 -5.35 -3.19 -14.28
CA SER A 41 -4.84 -4.29 -13.46
C SER A 41 -3.31 -4.45 -13.51
N LYS A 42 -2.66 -3.85 -14.50
CA LYS A 42 -1.20 -3.90 -14.67
C LYS A 42 -0.46 -2.78 -13.95
N ASN A 43 -1.15 -1.75 -13.50
CA ASN A 43 -0.53 -0.57 -12.90
C ASN A 43 -0.47 -0.69 -11.38
N PHE A 44 0.57 -0.08 -10.81
CA PHE A 44 0.63 0.13 -9.37
C PHE A 44 -0.46 1.14 -8.93
N PRO A 45 -1.09 0.96 -7.76
CA PRO A 45 -0.99 -0.20 -6.89
C PRO A 45 -2.04 -1.29 -7.19
N SER A 46 -1.69 -2.55 -6.89
CA SER A 46 -2.65 -3.66 -6.84
C SER A 46 -3.10 -3.98 -5.39
N THR A 47 -2.39 -3.45 -4.40
CA THR A 47 -2.67 -3.60 -2.98
C THR A 47 -2.99 -2.26 -2.34
N GLY A 48 -3.73 -2.22 -1.23
CA GLY A 48 -3.99 -0.97 -0.51
C GLY A 48 -4.21 -1.16 0.97
N PHE A 49 -4.17 -0.05 1.71
CA PHE A 49 -4.51 0.04 3.12
C PHE A 49 -4.89 1.48 3.48
N TYR A 50 -5.59 1.68 4.58
CA TYR A 50 -5.93 3.02 5.05
C TYR A 50 -4.66 3.84 5.38
N GLY A 51 -4.59 5.07 4.86
CA GLY A 51 -3.43 5.96 4.98
C GLY A 51 -2.33 5.71 3.93
N ALA A 52 -2.48 4.71 3.05
CA ALA A 52 -1.60 4.57 1.90
C ALA A 52 -1.69 5.81 1.01
N GLN A 53 -0.57 6.22 0.40
CA GLN A 53 -0.54 7.34 -0.52
C GLN A 53 0.64 7.26 -1.47
N PHE A 54 0.51 7.84 -2.66
CA PHE A 54 1.60 7.95 -3.62
C PHE A 54 1.48 9.24 -4.44
N GLN A 55 2.61 9.69 -4.98
CA GLN A 55 2.66 10.89 -5.82
C GLN A 55 2.64 10.50 -7.31
N LEU A 56 1.91 11.24 -8.13
CA LEU A 56 2.01 11.15 -9.57
C LEU A 56 3.09 12.12 -10.06
N ILE A 57 4.15 11.60 -10.67
CA ILE A 57 5.23 12.38 -11.26
C ILE A 57 4.91 12.62 -12.75
N LEU A 58 4.96 13.88 -13.17
CA LEU A 58 4.47 14.33 -14.46
C LEU A 58 5.62 14.76 -15.40
N THR A 59 5.47 14.60 -16.71
CA THR A 59 6.52 14.92 -17.71
C THR A 59 6.86 16.41 -17.80
N ASN A 60 5.94 17.30 -17.42
CA ASN A 60 6.11 18.75 -17.52
C ASN A 60 5.40 19.48 -16.37
N GLU A 61 6.15 19.78 -15.31
CA GLU A 61 5.67 20.45 -14.10
C GLU A 61 5.10 21.85 -14.40
N GLN A 62 5.63 22.54 -15.42
CA GLN A 62 5.22 23.90 -15.76
C GLN A 62 3.79 23.97 -16.32
N ILE A 63 3.36 22.90 -16.99
CA ILE A 63 2.00 22.76 -17.55
C ILE A 63 1.09 22.03 -16.56
N ALA A 64 1.64 21.14 -15.72
CA ALA A 64 0.91 20.40 -14.69
C ALA A 64 0.09 21.28 -13.74
N LYS A 65 0.56 22.51 -13.49
CA LYS A 65 -0.18 23.48 -12.66
C LYS A 65 -1.58 23.82 -13.17
N ASP A 66 -1.78 23.77 -14.48
CA ASP A 66 -3.05 24.09 -15.14
C ASP A 66 -4.02 22.89 -15.16
N TYR A 67 -3.63 21.74 -14.59
CA TYR A 67 -4.51 20.58 -14.46
C TYR A 67 -5.32 20.63 -13.16
N GLU A 68 -6.60 20.36 -13.29
CA GLU A 68 -7.55 20.11 -12.22
C GLU A 68 -7.71 18.60 -12.06
N TRP A 69 -7.51 18.11 -10.83
CA TRP A 69 -7.47 16.67 -10.55
C TRP A 69 -8.72 16.23 -9.81
N SER A 70 -9.27 15.08 -10.21
CA SER A 70 -10.40 14.45 -9.53
C SER A 70 -10.37 12.93 -9.65
N ILE A 71 -11.14 12.27 -8.79
CA ILE A 71 -11.39 10.83 -8.90
C ILE A 71 -12.63 10.62 -9.74
N LYS A 72 -12.45 10.02 -10.92
CA LYS A 72 -13.55 9.70 -11.83
C LYS A 72 -14.27 8.40 -11.45
N GLN A 73 -13.54 7.48 -10.85
CA GLN A 73 -14.04 6.20 -10.34
C GLN A 73 -13.18 5.79 -9.14
N GLY A 74 -13.80 5.22 -8.11
CA GLY A 74 -13.10 4.73 -6.93
C GLY A 74 -13.00 5.72 -5.77
N GLY A 75 -13.84 6.76 -5.79
CA GLY A 75 -13.81 7.88 -4.84
C GLY A 75 -14.30 7.52 -3.44
N GLU A 76 -14.86 6.32 -3.26
CA GLU A 76 -15.26 5.83 -1.94
C GLU A 76 -14.04 5.52 -1.07
N LEU A 77 -12.95 5.04 -1.66
CA LEU A 77 -11.73 4.69 -0.93
C LEU A 77 -10.58 5.69 -1.10
N VAL A 78 -10.58 6.43 -2.21
CA VAL A 78 -9.42 7.20 -2.65
C VAL A 78 -9.80 8.64 -2.93
N GLN A 79 -8.88 9.58 -2.66
CA GLN A 79 -8.94 10.95 -3.14
C GLN A 79 -7.64 11.35 -3.85
N VAL A 80 -7.69 12.47 -4.57
CA VAL A 80 -6.52 13.10 -5.19
C VAL A 80 -6.44 14.55 -4.78
N ASN A 81 -5.26 14.97 -4.33
CA ASN A 81 -4.98 16.34 -3.92
C ASN A 81 -3.77 16.87 -4.69
N LYS A 82 -3.84 18.12 -5.12
CA LYS A 82 -2.71 18.85 -5.69
C LYS A 82 -2.25 19.91 -4.69
N ASP A 83 -0.99 19.87 -4.30
CA ASP A 83 -0.41 20.91 -3.45
C ASP A 83 -0.09 22.15 -4.30
N ASP A 84 -0.70 23.30 -3.98
CA ASP A 84 -0.56 24.51 -4.81
C ASP A 84 0.83 25.14 -4.80
N LYS A 85 1.69 24.79 -3.83
CA LYS A 85 3.04 25.36 -3.72
C LYS A 85 4.06 24.54 -4.50
N THR A 86 4.00 23.23 -4.32
CA THR A 86 4.93 22.26 -4.91
C THR A 86 4.42 21.67 -6.21
N GLN A 87 3.12 21.87 -6.51
CA GLN A 87 2.40 21.24 -7.64
C GLN A 87 2.37 19.71 -7.57
N THR A 88 2.66 19.15 -6.40
CA THR A 88 2.67 17.70 -6.18
C THR A 88 1.24 17.16 -6.21
N VAL A 89 1.00 16.17 -7.06
CA VAL A 89 -0.28 15.46 -7.13
C VAL A 89 -0.17 14.19 -6.30
N THR A 90 -0.92 14.11 -5.21
CA THR A 90 -0.92 12.97 -4.29
C THR A 90 -2.26 12.26 -4.34
N VAL A 91 -2.21 10.95 -4.54
CA VAL A 91 -3.36 10.05 -4.44
C VAL A 91 -3.29 9.40 -3.06
N SER A 92 -4.34 9.53 -2.25
CA SER A 92 -4.38 9.03 -0.87
C SER A 92 -5.61 8.18 -0.58
N PHE A 93 -5.43 7.20 0.31
CA PHE A 93 -6.41 6.18 0.70
C PHE A 93 -6.91 6.48 2.12
N ASP A 94 -7.48 7.67 2.29
CA ASP A 94 -7.81 8.27 3.59
C ASP A 94 -9.30 8.62 3.72
N MET A 95 -10.12 8.20 2.75
CA MET A 95 -11.57 8.38 2.77
C MET A 95 -12.21 7.59 3.92
N PRO A 96 -13.38 8.02 4.44
CA PRO A 96 -14.05 7.34 5.55
C PRO A 96 -14.29 5.84 5.32
N ASP A 97 -14.68 5.44 4.10
CA ASP A 97 -14.95 4.04 3.77
C ASP A 97 -13.66 3.22 3.63
N ALA A 98 -12.51 3.85 3.38
CA ALA A 98 -11.21 3.19 3.47
C ALA A 98 -10.81 2.92 4.93
N LYS A 99 -11.25 3.76 5.89
CA LYS A 99 -11.01 3.57 7.32
C LYS A 99 -11.82 2.41 7.88
N ASP A 100 -13.06 2.23 7.42
CA ASP A 100 -13.96 1.17 7.87
C ASP A 100 -13.58 -0.20 7.24
N PRO A 101 -13.15 -1.20 8.05
CA PRO A 101 -12.74 -2.50 7.52
C PRO A 101 -13.86 -3.26 6.79
N ALA A 102 -15.11 -3.10 7.20
CA ALA A 102 -16.24 -3.76 6.56
C ALA A 102 -16.52 -3.15 5.17
N LYS A 103 -16.47 -1.82 5.07
CA LYS A 103 -16.64 -1.10 3.81
C LYS A 103 -15.49 -1.38 2.84
N ALA A 104 -14.25 -1.22 3.28
CA ALA A 104 -13.09 -1.51 2.45
C ALA A 104 -13.10 -2.97 1.94
N TRP A 105 -13.49 -3.92 2.79
CA TRP A 105 -13.69 -5.32 2.37
C TRP A 105 -14.78 -5.45 1.30
N GLN A 106 -15.93 -4.80 1.50
CA GLN A 106 -17.05 -4.85 0.55
C GLN A 106 -16.63 -4.34 -0.83
N TYR A 107 -15.90 -3.23 -0.89
CA TYR A 107 -15.45 -2.64 -2.15
C TYR A 107 -14.40 -3.48 -2.86
N ILE A 108 -13.44 -4.08 -2.14
CA ILE A 108 -12.28 -4.73 -2.77
C ILE A 108 -12.47 -6.24 -2.91
N MET A 109 -12.91 -6.91 -1.86
CA MET A 109 -13.09 -8.36 -1.87
C MET A 109 -14.48 -8.75 -2.37
N GLY A 110 -15.50 -7.94 -2.07
CA GLY A 110 -16.90 -8.20 -2.45
C GLY A 110 -17.25 -7.88 -3.91
N SER A 111 -16.40 -7.14 -4.64
CA SER A 111 -16.66 -6.66 -6.01
C SER A 111 -16.28 -7.64 -7.13
N GLY A 112 -15.77 -8.83 -6.80
CA GLY A 112 -15.46 -9.87 -7.79
C GLY A 112 -14.07 -9.77 -8.40
N ASP A 113 -13.82 -8.88 -9.35
CA ASP A 113 -12.54 -8.81 -10.09
C ASP A 113 -11.55 -7.78 -9.53
N GLY A 114 -11.91 -7.14 -8.41
CA GLY A 114 -11.15 -6.08 -7.77
C GLY A 114 -11.82 -4.71 -7.92
N TYR A 115 -11.23 -3.70 -7.30
CA TYR A 115 -11.76 -2.34 -7.22
C TYR A 115 -10.91 -1.38 -8.06
N THR A 116 -11.45 -0.98 -9.21
CA THR A 116 -10.77 -0.07 -10.14
C THR A 116 -10.92 1.38 -9.73
N VAL A 117 -9.80 2.11 -9.72
CA VAL A 117 -9.72 3.54 -9.47
C VAL A 117 -9.23 4.23 -10.74
N ILE A 118 -9.86 5.37 -11.08
CA ILE A 118 -9.47 6.21 -12.21
C ILE A 118 -9.27 7.64 -11.69
N VAL A 119 -8.02 8.07 -11.66
CA VAL A 119 -7.60 9.44 -11.35
C VAL A 119 -7.54 10.21 -12.67
N GLU A 120 -8.21 11.35 -12.77
CA GLU A 120 -8.27 12.17 -13.98
C GLU A 120 -7.73 13.57 -13.71
N GLY A 121 -6.81 14.03 -14.54
CA GLY A 121 -6.38 15.41 -14.61
C GLY A 121 -6.94 16.06 -15.87
N LYS A 122 -7.65 17.18 -15.75
CA LYS A 122 -8.15 17.97 -16.89
C LYS A 122 -7.47 19.32 -16.95
N ASN A 123 -7.03 19.71 -18.14
CA ASN A 123 -6.58 21.07 -18.41
C ASN A 123 -7.67 21.83 -19.18
N PRO A 124 -8.47 22.68 -18.50
CA PRO A 124 -9.58 23.38 -19.15
C PRO A 124 -9.11 24.39 -20.20
N LYS A 125 -7.89 24.94 -20.08
CA LYS A 125 -7.35 25.91 -21.04
C LYS A 125 -6.97 25.26 -22.38
N ARG A 126 -6.57 23.99 -22.35
CA ARG A 126 -6.12 23.23 -23.52
C ARG A 126 -7.15 22.23 -24.02
N ASN A 127 -8.24 22.04 -23.28
CA ASN A 127 -9.24 21.00 -23.52
C ASN A 127 -8.61 19.60 -23.63
N THR A 128 -7.64 19.31 -22.76
CA THR A 128 -6.95 18.02 -22.70
C THR A 128 -7.18 17.33 -21.37
N SER A 129 -7.12 16.00 -21.36
CA SER A 129 -7.18 15.21 -20.12
C SER A 129 -6.14 14.10 -20.14
N ILE A 130 -5.68 13.75 -18.95
CA ILE A 130 -4.83 12.60 -18.67
C ILE A 130 -5.43 11.76 -17.57
N GLN A 131 -5.16 10.46 -17.60
CA GLN A 131 -5.67 9.52 -16.61
C GLN A 131 -4.57 8.62 -16.10
N TYR A 132 -4.67 8.30 -14.81
CA TYR A 132 -3.99 7.17 -14.18
C TYR A 132 -5.03 6.22 -13.65
N SER A 133 -4.95 4.95 -14.02
CA SER A 133 -5.89 3.94 -13.57
C SER A 133 -5.16 2.74 -12.99
N PHE A 134 -5.71 2.19 -11.92
CA PHE A 134 -5.20 1.00 -11.23
C PHE A 134 -6.36 0.17 -10.65
N THR A 135 -6.12 -1.11 -10.38
CA THR A 135 -7.12 -2.00 -9.78
C THR A 135 -6.59 -2.62 -8.49
N LEU A 136 -7.28 -2.35 -7.39
CA LEU A 136 -6.99 -2.98 -6.09
C LEU A 136 -7.60 -4.37 -6.04
N VAL A 137 -6.77 -5.38 -5.81
CA VAL A 137 -7.20 -6.78 -5.65
C VAL A 137 -6.96 -7.32 -4.24
N LYS A 138 -6.26 -6.54 -3.41
CA LYS A 138 -5.98 -6.91 -2.02
C LYS A 138 -6.00 -5.70 -1.09
N TRP A 139 -6.59 -5.88 0.09
CA TRP A 139 -6.66 -4.86 1.13
C TRP A 139 -6.04 -5.34 2.43
N PHE A 140 -5.31 -4.44 3.08
CA PHE A 140 -4.68 -4.66 4.37
C PHE A 140 -5.16 -3.65 5.40
N THR A 141 -5.21 -4.07 6.66
CA THR A 141 -5.58 -3.19 7.77
C THR A 141 -4.84 -3.56 9.06
N GLY A 142 -4.81 -2.63 10.01
CA GLY A 142 -4.31 -2.87 11.35
C GLY A 142 -5.16 -3.88 12.10
N TRP A 143 -4.54 -4.67 12.96
CA TRP A 143 -5.23 -5.69 13.76
C TRP A 143 -5.94 -5.14 15.00
N ASP A 144 -5.55 -3.95 15.45
CA ASP A 144 -6.17 -3.27 16.59
C ASP A 144 -7.25 -2.32 16.09
N GLU A 145 -8.50 -2.79 16.11
CA GLU A 145 -9.67 -2.06 15.62
C GLU A 145 -9.81 -0.67 16.23
N ASN A 146 -9.43 -0.50 17.51
CA ASN A 146 -9.51 0.78 18.23
C ASN A 146 -8.47 1.80 17.75
N LYS A 147 -7.51 1.39 16.92
CA LYS A 147 -6.45 2.23 16.37
C LYS A 147 -6.49 2.37 14.86
N ILE A 148 -7.46 1.76 14.19
CA ILE A 148 -7.57 1.94 12.75
C ILE A 148 -7.82 3.41 12.47
N GLY A 149 -6.96 3.99 11.63
CA GLY A 149 -6.96 5.40 11.29
C GLY A 149 -6.43 6.35 12.36
N GLU A 150 -5.67 5.83 13.33
CA GLU A 150 -4.93 6.63 14.31
C GLU A 150 -3.42 6.47 14.11
N PRO A 151 -2.60 7.49 14.41
CA PRO A 151 -1.16 7.41 14.21
C PRO A 151 -0.49 6.47 15.22
N GLY A 152 0.09 5.38 14.71
CA GLY A 152 0.96 4.48 15.45
C GLY A 152 0.41 3.07 15.61
N ALA A 153 1.32 2.15 15.89
CA ALA A 153 1.02 0.72 15.94
C ALA A 153 0.58 0.26 17.34
N SER A 154 0.03 -0.95 17.40
CA SER A 154 -0.13 -1.74 18.62
C SER A 154 0.72 -2.99 18.54
N ILE A 155 1.09 -3.56 19.69
CA ILE A 155 1.85 -4.82 19.74
C ILE A 155 1.14 -5.89 20.55
N THR A 156 1.17 -7.13 20.08
CA THR A 156 0.68 -8.33 20.78
C THR A 156 1.37 -9.60 20.28
N THR A 157 0.90 -10.78 20.70
CA THR A 157 1.39 -12.08 20.23
C THR A 157 0.76 -12.46 18.88
N GLY A 158 1.47 -13.26 18.07
CA GLY A 158 0.95 -13.73 16.76
C GLY A 158 -0.45 -14.38 16.83
N PRO A 159 -0.71 -15.31 17.77
CA PRO A 159 -2.04 -15.87 17.96
C PRO A 159 -3.11 -14.82 18.25
N LYS A 160 -2.80 -13.78 19.04
CA LYS A 160 -3.75 -12.72 19.36
C LYS A 160 -3.99 -11.78 18.17
N VAL A 161 -2.96 -11.50 17.37
CA VAL A 161 -3.13 -10.81 16.08
C VAL A 161 -4.10 -11.60 15.20
N ASN A 162 -3.89 -12.92 15.04
CA ASN A 162 -4.76 -13.77 14.23
C ASN A 162 -6.21 -13.78 14.72
N GLU A 163 -6.42 -13.95 16.03
CA GLU A 163 -7.75 -13.88 16.66
C GLU A 163 -8.43 -12.55 16.35
N ARG A 164 -7.72 -11.42 16.52
CA ARG A 164 -8.28 -10.08 16.28
C ARG A 164 -8.58 -9.84 14.80
N CYS A 165 -7.69 -10.23 13.90
CA CYS A 165 -7.96 -10.17 12.47
C CYS A 165 -9.22 -10.96 12.11
N ASN A 166 -9.37 -12.18 12.62
CA ASN A 166 -10.54 -13.02 12.33
C ASN A 166 -11.86 -12.43 12.86
N ALA A 167 -11.81 -11.56 13.86
CA ALA A 167 -12.98 -10.90 14.44
C ALA A 167 -13.36 -9.58 13.73
N LEU A 168 -12.45 -8.99 12.93
CA LEU A 168 -12.71 -7.71 12.26
C LEU A 168 -13.93 -7.77 11.34
N ALA A 169 -14.61 -6.62 11.22
CA ALA A 169 -15.74 -6.43 10.31
C ALA A 169 -16.88 -7.45 10.49
N GLY A 170 -17.15 -7.86 11.74
CA GLY A 170 -18.18 -8.83 12.08
C GLY A 170 -17.78 -10.30 11.87
N GLY A 171 -16.50 -10.56 11.63
CA GLY A 171 -15.93 -11.91 11.55
C GLY A 171 -15.82 -12.46 10.13
N GLY A 172 -14.79 -13.30 9.91
CA GLY A 172 -14.60 -14.09 8.68
C GLY A 172 -14.12 -13.31 7.44
N LYS A 173 -13.99 -11.99 7.52
CA LYS A 173 -13.59 -11.12 6.40
C LYS A 173 -12.09 -10.85 6.33
N TYR A 174 -11.38 -11.09 7.42
CA TYR A 174 -9.95 -10.82 7.56
C TYR A 174 -9.28 -11.98 8.28
N ARG A 175 -7.99 -12.17 8.00
CA ARG A 175 -7.10 -13.05 8.77
C ARG A 175 -5.74 -12.39 8.94
N ILE A 176 -4.88 -12.97 9.78
CA ILE A 176 -3.47 -12.54 9.78
C ILE A 176 -2.88 -12.68 8.37
N SER A 177 -2.07 -11.70 7.99
CA SER A 177 -1.47 -11.64 6.66
C SER A 177 -0.48 -12.76 6.45
N TYR A 178 -0.52 -13.38 5.27
CA TYR A 178 0.45 -14.40 4.90
C TYR A 178 1.69 -13.76 4.29
N THR A 179 2.80 -14.46 4.45
CA THR A 179 4.12 -13.98 4.02
C THR A 179 4.17 -13.68 2.53
N ASN A 180 3.64 -14.57 1.70
CA ASN A 180 3.57 -14.43 0.23
C ASN A 180 2.62 -13.33 -0.27
N GLU A 181 1.84 -12.69 0.61
CA GLU A 181 0.97 -11.56 0.27
C GLU A 181 1.64 -10.22 0.58
N VAL A 182 2.59 -10.25 1.51
CA VAL A 182 3.25 -9.07 2.08
C VAL A 182 4.61 -8.84 1.42
N VAL A 183 5.32 -9.92 1.07
CA VAL A 183 6.62 -9.88 0.40
C VAL A 183 6.68 -10.89 -0.75
N ASN A 184 7.46 -10.58 -1.79
CA ASN A 184 7.65 -11.44 -2.97
C ASN A 184 8.92 -12.33 -2.90
N SER A 185 9.68 -12.28 -1.81
CA SER A 185 10.92 -13.04 -1.67
C SER A 185 10.68 -14.48 -1.22
N SER A 186 11.36 -15.45 -1.83
CA SER A 186 11.28 -16.86 -1.44
C SER A 186 11.80 -17.12 -0.01
N LEU A 187 11.00 -17.85 0.76
CA LEU A 187 11.16 -18.15 2.20
C LEU A 187 12.24 -19.21 2.49
N GLN A 188 12.99 -19.64 1.47
CA GLN A 188 14.02 -20.69 1.59
C GLN A 188 15.39 -20.17 2.06
N ALA A 189 15.64 -18.85 2.02
CA ALA A 189 16.88 -18.27 2.54
C ALA A 189 16.73 -17.82 4.01
N THR A 190 17.78 -17.98 4.83
CA THR A 190 17.82 -17.56 6.24
C THR A 190 17.57 -16.06 6.44
N LYS A 191 17.89 -15.25 5.41
CA LYS A 191 17.53 -13.84 5.26
C LYS A 191 17.21 -13.59 3.80
N ALA A 192 16.00 -13.11 3.51
CA ALA A 192 15.60 -12.72 2.16
C ALA A 192 15.23 -11.23 2.13
N LYS A 193 15.50 -10.59 0.99
CA LYS A 193 15.08 -9.22 0.69
C LYS A 193 13.98 -9.24 -0.36
N TYR A 194 12.89 -8.51 -0.13
CA TYR A 194 11.86 -8.30 -1.14
C TYR A 194 12.31 -7.27 -2.18
N THR A 195 11.77 -7.35 -3.39
CA THR A 195 12.07 -6.45 -4.50
C THR A 195 10.90 -5.50 -4.77
N ARG A 196 11.07 -4.55 -5.68
CA ARG A 196 10.03 -3.56 -6.06
C ARG A 196 9.17 -4.04 -7.22
N GLU A 197 8.21 -4.90 -6.94
CA GLU A 197 7.30 -5.46 -7.96
C GLU A 197 5.84 -5.25 -7.56
N ILE A 198 4.99 -5.04 -8.57
CA ILE A 198 3.54 -4.94 -8.38
C ILE A 198 3.01 -6.32 -7.97
N GLY A 199 2.19 -6.38 -6.92
CA GLY A 199 1.49 -7.60 -6.51
C GLY A 199 1.59 -7.99 -5.03
N THR A 200 2.48 -7.41 -4.24
CA THR A 200 2.58 -7.66 -2.80
C THR A 200 2.81 -6.38 -2.01
N LEU A 201 2.36 -6.34 -0.76
CA LEU A 201 2.25 -5.09 0.00
C LEU A 201 3.56 -4.30 0.08
N PHE A 202 4.66 -4.89 0.57
CA PHE A 202 5.90 -4.12 0.75
C PHE A 202 6.73 -3.99 -0.51
N SER A 203 6.51 -4.84 -1.50
CA SER A 203 7.07 -4.65 -2.83
C SER A 203 6.50 -3.38 -3.46
N GLU A 204 5.20 -3.14 -3.28
CA GLU A 204 4.49 -1.95 -3.74
C GLU A 204 4.72 -0.71 -2.85
N TRP A 205 4.64 -0.83 -1.54
CA TRP A 205 4.57 0.32 -0.64
C TRP A 205 5.83 0.55 0.20
N GLY A 206 6.82 -0.35 0.17
CA GLY A 206 8.06 -0.13 0.92
C GLY A 206 7.91 -0.11 2.43
N ASP A 207 8.79 0.65 3.10
CA ASP A 207 8.88 0.70 4.55
C ASP A 207 7.73 1.54 5.13
N PRO A 208 6.76 0.92 5.81
CA PRO A 208 5.62 1.62 6.35
C PRO A 208 6.06 2.51 7.52
N SER A 209 5.67 3.78 7.49
CA SER A 209 5.89 4.71 8.60
C SER A 209 4.78 5.75 8.64
N GLN A 210 4.57 6.39 9.79
CA GLN A 210 3.62 7.50 9.89
C GLN A 210 4.02 8.73 9.04
N LYS A 211 5.30 8.84 8.65
CA LYS A 211 5.76 9.88 7.73
C LYS A 211 5.37 9.57 6.29
N ALA A 212 5.54 8.32 5.86
CA ALA A 212 5.18 7.88 4.52
C ALA A 212 3.66 7.75 4.36
N TYR A 213 3.00 7.20 5.38
CA TYR A 213 1.60 6.78 5.40
C TYR A 213 0.93 7.23 6.70
N PRO A 214 0.52 8.50 6.79
CA PRO A 214 -0.14 9.04 7.98
C PRO A 214 -1.40 8.26 8.34
N ASN A 215 -1.63 8.06 9.65
CA ASN A 215 -2.78 7.36 10.22
C ASN A 215 -2.91 5.88 9.79
N SER A 216 -1.91 5.32 9.13
CA SER A 216 -1.85 3.90 8.83
C SER A 216 -1.54 3.07 10.08
N TRP A 217 -1.60 1.74 9.94
CA TRP A 217 -1.23 0.78 10.97
C TRP A 217 0.28 0.76 11.32
N ALA A 218 1.09 1.56 10.62
CA ALA A 218 2.53 1.63 10.79
C ALA A 218 2.94 2.22 12.15
N ALA A 219 4.12 1.83 12.65
CA ALA A 219 4.67 2.44 13.86
C ALA A 219 5.02 3.92 13.63
N ASN A 220 4.85 4.73 14.67
CA ASN A 220 5.38 6.09 14.70
C ASN A 220 6.86 6.09 15.14
N ASP A 221 7.58 7.18 14.89
CA ASP A 221 9.02 7.27 15.14
C ASP A 221 9.41 7.25 16.62
N LYS A 222 8.46 7.50 17.52
CA LYS A 222 8.66 7.47 18.98
C LYS A 222 8.44 6.07 19.56
N GLN A 223 7.91 5.12 18.78
CA GLN A 223 7.68 3.76 19.22
C GLN A 223 8.94 2.90 19.06
N ASP A 224 9.15 2.02 20.04
CA ASP A 224 10.23 1.05 20.07
C ASP A 224 10.25 0.12 18.83
N VAL A 225 11.40 -0.48 18.54
CA VAL A 225 11.61 -1.35 17.37
C VAL A 225 10.60 -2.49 17.27
N ARG A 226 10.05 -2.98 18.39
CA ARG A 226 9.01 -4.04 18.37
C ARG A 226 7.74 -3.64 17.62
N TYR A 227 7.41 -2.35 17.60
CA TYR A 227 6.25 -1.84 16.86
C TYR A 227 6.49 -1.83 15.33
N LYS A 228 7.76 -1.82 14.91
CA LYS A 228 8.20 -1.88 13.51
C LYS A 228 8.39 -3.32 13.02
N ARG A 229 8.22 -4.31 13.90
CA ARG A 229 8.26 -5.74 13.58
C ARG A 229 6.84 -6.26 13.43
N ILE A 230 6.61 -7.10 12.43
CA ILE A 230 5.25 -7.53 12.06
C ILE A 230 5.15 -9.04 12.15
N TRP A 231 4.16 -9.51 12.90
CA TRP A 231 3.71 -10.90 12.85
C TRP A 231 3.03 -11.19 11.53
N LEU A 232 3.54 -12.19 10.82
CA LEU A 232 2.94 -12.81 9.64
C LEU A 232 2.73 -14.31 9.91
N TYR A 233 1.90 -14.95 9.10
CA TYR A 233 1.77 -16.42 9.11
C TYR A 233 2.35 -17.01 7.83
N ASP A 234 3.19 -18.03 7.96
CA ASP A 234 3.73 -18.79 6.84
C ASP A 234 2.89 -20.07 6.68
N PRO A 235 2.10 -20.19 5.59
CA PRO A 235 1.23 -21.33 5.39
C PRO A 235 1.98 -22.63 5.09
N ASP A 236 3.19 -22.54 4.50
CA ASP A 236 4.00 -23.72 4.16
C ASP A 236 4.65 -24.30 5.42
N LYS A 237 5.08 -23.43 6.34
CA LYS A 237 5.70 -23.82 7.63
C LYS A 237 4.69 -23.95 8.77
N GLN A 238 3.44 -23.56 8.55
CA GLN A 238 2.35 -23.54 9.52
C GLN A 238 2.71 -22.86 10.84
N LYS A 239 3.38 -21.70 10.77
CA LYS A 239 3.87 -21.00 11.96
C LYS A 239 3.86 -19.49 11.79
N PHE A 240 3.86 -18.79 12.92
CA PHE A 240 4.03 -17.34 12.95
C PHE A 240 5.50 -16.98 12.69
N CYS A 241 5.69 -15.99 11.82
CA CYS A 241 6.99 -15.50 11.40
C CYS A 241 7.10 -14.01 11.67
N ASP A 242 8.34 -13.53 11.70
CA ASP A 242 8.67 -12.16 11.99
C ASP A 242 9.23 -11.44 10.75
N LEU A 243 8.80 -10.19 10.58
CA LEU A 243 9.25 -9.35 9.49
C LEU A 243 9.83 -8.03 10.00
N HIS A 244 11.02 -7.70 9.52
CA HIS A 244 11.71 -6.43 9.79
C HIS A 244 11.61 -5.53 8.55
N THR A 245 10.73 -4.53 8.58
CA THR A 245 10.45 -3.70 7.40
C THR A 245 11.62 -2.79 6.99
N TYR A 246 12.32 -2.23 7.99
CA TYR A 246 13.35 -1.18 7.84
C TYR A 246 14.64 -1.57 7.10
N GLN A 247 14.87 -2.86 6.84
CA GLN A 247 16.02 -3.37 6.06
C GLN A 247 15.60 -4.33 4.94
N ALA A 248 14.30 -4.39 4.65
CA ALA A 248 13.68 -5.41 3.81
C ALA A 248 13.97 -6.86 4.25
N VAL A 249 14.33 -7.11 5.50
CA VAL A 249 14.72 -8.45 5.95
C VAL A 249 13.52 -9.20 6.47
N TYR A 250 13.26 -10.34 5.86
CA TYR A 250 12.34 -11.34 6.37
C TYR A 250 13.10 -12.57 6.89
N HIS A 251 12.67 -13.11 8.03
CA HIS A 251 13.14 -14.40 8.55
C HIS A 251 12.02 -15.11 9.35
N CYS A 252 11.91 -16.43 9.20
CA CYS A 252 10.92 -17.21 9.95
C CYS A 252 11.58 -18.11 11.00
N VAL A 253 12.10 -17.46 12.05
CA VAL A 253 12.65 -18.13 13.23
C VAL A 253 11.58 -18.26 14.30
N ALA A 254 11.68 -19.30 15.13
CA ALA A 254 10.84 -19.41 16.32
C ALA A 254 11.17 -18.25 17.25
N GLU A 255 10.21 -17.34 17.45
CA GLU A 255 10.40 -16.19 18.31
C GLU A 255 9.16 -15.96 19.17
N ASN A 256 9.39 -15.44 20.37
CA ASN A 256 8.34 -15.03 21.29
C ASN A 256 8.30 -13.51 21.39
N GLY A 257 7.26 -12.98 22.02
CA GLY A 257 7.16 -11.57 22.39
C GLY A 257 6.06 -10.80 21.67
N LEU A 258 6.06 -9.50 21.92
CA LEU A 258 5.04 -8.57 21.45
C LEU A 258 5.56 -7.86 20.20
N LYS A 259 4.80 -7.92 19.12
CA LYS A 259 5.09 -7.25 17.85
C LYS A 259 3.80 -6.72 17.24
N ASN A 260 3.91 -5.85 16.25
CA ASN A 260 2.74 -5.43 15.48
C ASN A 260 2.21 -6.61 14.66
N GLY A 261 1.05 -6.42 14.05
CA GLY A 261 0.40 -7.38 13.19
C GLY A 261 -0.22 -6.69 11.99
N LEU A 262 -0.62 -7.48 11.02
CA LEU A 262 -1.31 -6.99 9.84
C LEU A 262 -2.39 -7.97 9.46
N CYS A 263 -3.59 -7.47 9.16
CA CYS A 263 -4.68 -8.27 8.67
C CYS A 263 -4.81 -8.11 7.16
N THR A 264 -5.06 -9.22 6.47
CA THR A 264 -5.40 -9.26 5.04
C THR A 264 -6.88 -9.57 4.88
N ALA A 265 -7.56 -8.81 4.03
CA ALA A 265 -8.94 -9.07 3.64
C ALA A 265 -9.02 -10.35 2.79
N ILE A 266 -10.01 -11.21 3.06
CA ILE A 266 -10.19 -12.51 2.39
C ILE A 266 -11.63 -12.70 1.89
N ARG A 267 -11.83 -13.54 0.87
CA ARG A 267 -13.16 -13.92 0.38
C ARG A 267 -13.71 -15.09 1.16
#